data_AF-A0A1C5Q690-F1
#
_entry.id   AF-A0A1C5Q690-F1
#
_cell.length_a   1.000
_cell.length_b   1.000
_cell.length_c   1.000
_cell.angle_alpha   90.00
_cell.angle_beta   90.00
_cell.angle_gamma   90.00
#
_symmetry.space_group_name_H-M   'P 1'
#
loop_
_entity.id
_entity.type
_entity.pdbx_description
1 polymer ?
#
loop_
_entity_poly.entity_id
_entity_poly.type
_entity_poly.pdbx_seq_one_letter_code
_entity_poly.pdbx_strand_id
1 'polypeptide(L)'
;MKKKLNKIIIIGLAIVMVTFIFYKKITDNNPYNDFKNISINESLNQKDKSYYLYYYMKDCYYCNLIKEDMFNFAKKHKNIYFVDIDKYKNQRIKYDWESFNTKNDKEIGYSKESERIIW
;
A
#
# COMPACT_ATOMS: atom_id res chain seq x y z
N MET A 1 -5.07 52.13 4.22
CA MET A 1 -5.06 51.39 2.93
C MET A 1 -4.27 50.08 2.97
N LYS A 2 -2.99 50.05 3.39
CA LYS A 2 -2.17 48.81 3.45
C LYS A 2 -2.82 47.62 4.17
N LYS A 3 -3.51 47.84 5.31
CA LYS A 3 -4.24 46.77 6.04
C LYS A 3 -5.43 46.17 5.27
N LYS A 4 -6.12 46.95 4.44
CA LYS A 4 -7.22 46.46 3.58
C LYS A 4 -6.66 45.70 2.37
N LEU A 5 -5.56 46.18 1.79
CA LEU A 5 -4.85 45.50 0.70
C LEU A 5 -4.28 44.14 1.14
N ASN A 6 -3.66 44.08 2.32
CA ASN A 6 -3.15 42.81 2.88
C ASN A 6 -4.27 41.80 3.16
N LYS A 7 -5.45 42.24 3.62
CA LYS A 7 -6.62 41.35 3.79
C LYS A 7 -7.10 40.76 2.46
N ILE A 8 -7.14 41.56 1.39
CA ILE A 8 -7.54 41.10 0.05
C ILE A 8 -6.55 40.06 -0.49
N ILE A 9 -5.24 40.30 -0.31
CA ILE A 9 -4.19 39.36 -0.72
C ILE A 9 -4.31 38.02 0.03
N ILE A 10 -4.54 38.06 1.34
CA ILE A 10 -4.71 36.85 2.17
C ILE A 10 -5.94 36.04 1.72
N ILE A 11 -7.08 36.72 1.44
CA ILE A 11 -8.29 36.05 0.95
C ILE A 11 -8.05 35.43 -0.43
N GLY A 12 -7.37 36.13 -1.33
CA GLY A 12 -7.00 35.60 -2.64
C GLY A 12 -6.12 34.35 -2.54
N LEU A 13 -5.10 34.37 -1.67
CA LEU A 13 -4.23 33.21 -1.42
C LEU A 13 -5.00 32.02 -0.82
N ALA A 14 -5.95 32.28 0.08
CA ALA A 14 -6.78 31.23 0.66
C ALA A 14 -7.66 30.56 -0.41
N ILE A 15 -8.25 31.34 -1.33
CA ILE A 15 -9.05 30.79 -2.44
C ILE A 15 -8.18 29.94 -3.37
N VAL A 16 -6.98 30.41 -3.72
CA VAL A 16 -6.04 29.64 -4.57
C VAL A 16 -5.59 28.35 -3.89
N MET A 17 -5.35 28.36 -2.57
CA MET A 17 -5.04 27.14 -1.82
C MET A 17 -6.21 26.15 -1.84
N VAL A 18 -7.43 26.62 -1.63
CA VAL A 18 -8.62 25.76 -1.66
C VAL A 18 -8.82 25.16 -3.05
N THR A 19 -8.74 25.94 -4.12
CA THR A 19 -8.89 25.42 -5.49
C THR A 19 -7.79 24.43 -5.85
N PHE A 20 -6.56 24.64 -5.41
CA PHE A 20 -5.47 23.69 -5.60
C PHE A 20 -5.71 22.36 -4.87
N ILE A 21 -6.21 22.39 -3.63
CA ILE A 21 -6.58 21.18 -2.87
C ILE A 21 -7.70 20.41 -3.59
N PHE A 22 -8.73 21.12 -4.06
CA PHE A 22 -9.82 20.50 -4.84
C PHE A 22 -9.33 19.90 -6.16
N TYR A 23 -8.47 20.60 -6.89
CA TYR A 23 -7.88 20.10 -8.14
C TYR A 23 -7.05 18.83 -7.91
N LYS A 24 -6.26 18.80 -6.83
CA LYS A 24 -5.48 17.62 -6.45
C LYS A 24 -6.37 16.43 -6.11
N LYS A 25 -7.49 16.67 -5.44
CA LYS A 25 -8.47 15.63 -5.10
C LYS A 25 -9.16 15.05 -6.34
N ILE A 26 -9.47 15.88 -7.34
CA ILE A 26 -10.09 15.43 -8.62
C ILE A 26 -9.12 14.62 -9.47
N THR A 27 -7.83 14.95 -9.44
CA THR A 27 -6.81 14.25 -10.24
C THR A 27 -6.39 12.91 -9.62
N ASP A 28 -6.58 12.73 -8.31
CA ASP A 28 -6.32 11.48 -7.59
C ASP A 28 -7.59 10.60 -7.47
N ASN A 29 -8.28 10.39 -8.60
CA ASN A 29 -9.44 9.49 -8.71
C ASN A 29 -9.01 8.02 -8.73
N ASN A 30 -8.19 7.59 -7.76
CA ASN A 30 -7.90 6.18 -7.55
C ASN A 30 -9.03 5.59 -6.68
N PRO A 31 -9.93 4.75 -7.22
CA PRO A 31 -11.10 4.24 -6.48
C PRO A 31 -10.70 3.36 -5.29
N TYR A 32 -9.45 2.90 -5.25
CA TYR A 32 -8.90 2.12 -4.16
C TYR A 32 -8.54 3.00 -2.93
N ASN A 33 -8.47 4.34 -3.07
CA ASN A 33 -8.14 5.27 -1.98
C ASN A 33 -9.17 5.30 -0.85
N ASP A 34 -10.41 4.87 -1.10
CA ASP A 34 -11.48 4.81 -0.10
C ASP A 34 -11.30 3.68 0.93
N PHE A 35 -10.32 2.80 0.71
CA PHE A 35 -10.04 1.64 1.56
C PHE A 35 -8.76 1.82 2.38
N LYS A 36 -8.52 0.91 3.34
CA LYS A 36 -7.34 0.95 4.21
C LYS A 36 -6.08 0.61 3.41
N ASN A 37 -5.38 1.64 2.94
CA ASN A 37 -4.16 1.49 2.15
C ASN A 37 -2.91 1.45 3.04
N ILE A 38 -1.98 0.57 2.72
CA ILE A 38 -0.65 0.50 3.34
C ILE A 38 0.44 0.43 2.27
N SER A 39 1.65 0.82 2.63
CA SER A 39 2.82 0.62 1.78
C SER A 39 3.17 -0.87 1.68
N ILE A 40 3.91 -1.21 0.63
CA ILE A 40 4.45 -2.56 0.46
C ILE A 40 5.35 -3.00 1.63
N ASN A 41 6.16 -2.10 2.20
CA ASN A 41 7.01 -2.41 3.35
C ASN A 41 6.18 -2.73 4.61
N GLU A 42 5.08 -2.01 4.83
CA GLU A 42 4.14 -2.31 5.91
C GLU A 42 3.43 -3.65 5.66
N SER A 43 3.10 -3.98 4.40
CA SER A 43 2.48 -5.27 4.04
C SER A 43 3.39 -6.46 4.37
N LEU A 44 4.69 -6.31 4.14
CA LEU A 44 5.70 -7.33 4.42
C LEU A 44 5.98 -7.53 5.92
N ASN A 45 5.66 -6.53 6.74
CA ASN A 45 5.89 -6.54 8.18
C ASN A 45 4.59 -6.44 8.99
N GLN A 46 3.47 -6.85 8.39
CA GLN A 46 2.16 -6.74 9.02
C GLN A 46 2.09 -7.64 10.27
N LYS A 47 1.64 -7.06 11.39
CA LYS A 47 1.63 -7.71 12.72
C LYS A 47 0.24 -8.09 13.20
N ASP A 48 -0.81 -7.72 12.47
CA ASP A 48 -2.17 -8.13 12.79
C ASP A 48 -2.28 -9.66 12.85
N LYS A 49 -3.05 -10.18 13.81
CA LYS A 49 -3.18 -11.63 14.02
C LYS A 49 -3.89 -12.35 12.86
N SER A 50 -4.82 -11.66 12.19
CA SER A 50 -5.57 -12.19 11.04
C SER A 50 -5.98 -11.05 10.11
N TYR A 51 -5.48 -11.09 8.89
CA TYR A 51 -5.69 -10.04 7.89
C TYR A 51 -5.63 -10.60 6.48
N TYR A 52 -6.16 -9.82 5.54
CA TYR A 52 -6.00 -10.02 4.11
C TYR A 52 -5.17 -8.87 3.53
N LEU A 53 -4.35 -9.18 2.53
CA LEU A 53 -3.65 -8.20 1.71
C LEU A 53 -4.16 -8.32 0.28
N TYR A 54 -4.58 -7.20 -0.29
CA TYR A 54 -4.97 -7.12 -1.69
C TYR A 54 -4.00 -6.22 -2.44
N TYR A 55 -3.12 -6.85 -3.21
CA TYR A 55 -2.15 -6.17 -4.06
C TYR A 55 -2.81 -5.81 -5.39
N TYR A 56 -2.74 -4.54 -5.79
CA TYR A 56 -3.33 -4.07 -7.03
C TYR A 56 -2.42 -3.07 -7.74
N MET A 57 -2.64 -2.92 -9.06
CA MET A 57 -2.14 -1.79 -9.82
C MET A 57 -3.32 -1.08 -10.47
N LYS A 58 -3.19 0.23 -10.67
CA LYS A 58 -4.25 1.03 -11.31
C LYS A 58 -4.61 0.51 -12.71
N ASP A 59 -3.60 0.20 -13.52
CA ASP A 59 -3.78 -0.24 -14.92
C ASP A 59 -3.75 -1.77 -15.08
N CYS A 60 -4.05 -2.53 -14.02
CA CYS A 60 -4.08 -3.99 -14.08
C CYS A 60 -5.44 -4.50 -14.56
N TYR A 61 -5.46 -5.15 -15.74
CA TYR A 61 -6.67 -5.73 -16.33
C TYR A 61 -7.38 -6.71 -15.39
N TYR A 62 -6.64 -7.70 -14.85
CA TYR A 62 -7.23 -8.70 -13.95
C TYR A 62 -7.74 -8.11 -12.64
N CYS A 63 -7.03 -7.11 -12.10
CA CYS A 63 -7.44 -6.39 -10.90
C CYS A 63 -8.77 -5.66 -11.13
N ASN A 64 -8.98 -5.12 -12.34
CA ASN A 64 -10.23 -4.48 -12.72
C ASN A 64 -11.40 -5.46 -12.87
N LEU A 65 -11.14 -6.70 -13.30
CA LEU A 65 -12.18 -7.73 -13.42
C LEU A 65 -12.81 -8.11 -12.07
N ILE A 66 -12.01 -8.13 -10.99
CA ILE A 66 -12.47 -8.51 -9.63
C ILE A 66 -12.68 -7.31 -8.70
N LYS A 67 -12.51 -6.08 -9.22
CA LYS A 67 -12.47 -4.85 -8.41
C LYS A 67 -13.71 -4.67 -7.53
N GLU A 68 -14.90 -4.80 -8.12
CA GLU A 68 -16.16 -4.63 -7.39
C GLU A 68 -16.36 -5.70 -6.32
N ASP A 69 -15.94 -6.94 -6.59
CA ASP A 69 -15.98 -8.01 -5.60
C ASP A 69 -15.05 -7.73 -4.42
N MET A 70 -13.84 -7.25 -4.69
CA MET A 70 -12.88 -6.85 -3.64
C MET A 70 -13.39 -5.65 -2.83
N PHE A 71 -14.04 -4.68 -3.48
CA PHE A 71 -14.67 -3.55 -2.79
C PHE A 71 -15.82 -4.00 -1.90
N ASN A 72 -16.66 -4.90 -2.40
CA ASN A 72 -17.77 -5.46 -1.63
C ASN A 72 -17.27 -6.32 -0.45
N PHE A 73 -16.19 -7.08 -0.65
CA PHE A 73 -15.51 -7.81 0.41
C PHE A 73 -14.99 -6.85 1.49
N ALA A 74 -14.29 -5.78 1.10
CA ALA A 74 -13.72 -4.81 2.03
C ALA A 74 -14.77 -3.99 2.80
N LYS A 75 -15.95 -3.75 2.22
CA LYS A 75 -17.09 -3.14 2.93
C LYS A 75 -17.63 -4.04 4.04
N LYS A 76 -17.56 -5.37 3.86
CA LYS A 76 -18.03 -6.38 4.84
C LYS A 76 -16.97 -6.77 5.85
N HIS A 77 -15.69 -6.71 5.47
CA HIS A 77 -14.56 -7.17 6.26
C HIS A 77 -13.56 -6.03 6.48
N LYS A 78 -13.39 -5.59 7.73
CA LYS A 78 -12.49 -4.48 8.08
C LYS A 78 -11.01 -4.87 8.16
N ASN A 79 -10.68 -6.16 8.09
CA ASN A 79 -9.32 -6.69 8.23
C ASN A 79 -8.63 -6.94 6.88
N ILE A 80 -8.90 -6.10 5.88
CA ILE A 80 -8.23 -6.13 4.58
C ILE A 80 -7.46 -4.84 4.36
N TYR A 81 -6.26 -4.98 3.80
CA TYR A 81 -5.38 -3.89 3.44
C TYR A 81 -5.15 -3.87 1.94
N PHE A 82 -5.22 -2.69 1.35
CA PHE A 82 -4.98 -2.45 -0.06
C PHE A 82 -3.53 -1.99 -0.25
N VAL A 83 -2.84 -2.60 -1.21
CA VAL A 83 -1.42 -2.33 -1.47
C VAL A 83 -1.24 -1.98 -2.94
N ASP A 84 -1.03 -0.69 -3.21
CA ASP A 84 -0.73 -0.18 -4.55
C ASP A 84 0.71 -0.54 -4.93
N ILE A 85 0.86 -1.48 -5.88
CA ILE A 85 2.17 -1.91 -6.38
C ILE A 85 2.61 -1.14 -7.63
N ASP A 86 1.80 -0.19 -8.12
CA ASP A 86 2.08 0.55 -9.36
C ASP A 86 3.35 1.41 -9.23
N LYS A 87 3.54 2.03 -8.06
CA LYS A 87 4.74 2.82 -7.70
C LYS A 87 6.02 1.99 -7.59
N TYR A 88 5.89 0.66 -7.54
CA TYR A 88 6.99 -0.27 -7.30
C TYR A 88 7.29 -1.16 -8.51
N LYS A 89 6.61 -0.95 -9.66
CA LYS A 89 6.90 -1.65 -10.92
C LYS A 89 8.39 -1.71 -11.28
N ASN A 90 9.13 -0.65 -10.96
CA ASN A 90 10.54 -0.49 -11.27
C ASN A 90 11.46 -0.67 -10.05
N GLN A 91 10.92 -1.01 -8.88
CA GLN A 91 11.69 -1.20 -7.65
C GLN A 91 11.73 -2.67 -7.27
N ARG A 92 12.93 -3.19 -6.95
CA ARG A 92 13.07 -4.54 -6.39
C ARG A 92 12.88 -4.48 -4.88
N ILE A 93 11.63 -4.41 -4.44
CA ILE A 93 11.32 -4.58 -3.02
C ILE A 93 11.27 -6.08 -2.75
N LYS A 94 12.22 -6.55 -1.96
CA LYS A 94 12.37 -7.95 -1.60
C LYS A 94 12.19 -8.08 -0.09
N TYR A 95 11.41 -9.07 0.32
CA TYR A 95 11.40 -9.48 1.72
C TYR A 95 12.75 -10.09 2.10
N ASP A 96 13.24 -9.79 3.31
CA ASP A 96 14.48 -10.35 3.84
C ASP A 96 14.25 -11.79 4.32
N TRP A 97 14.15 -12.69 3.35
CA TRP A 97 13.99 -14.12 3.58
C TRP A 97 15.16 -14.72 4.37
N GLU A 98 16.36 -14.18 4.21
CA GLU A 98 17.56 -14.72 4.88
C GLU A 98 17.48 -14.48 6.38
N SER A 99 17.19 -13.24 6.80
CA SER A 99 17.01 -12.91 8.21
C SER A 99 15.78 -13.61 8.81
N PHE A 100 14.68 -13.68 8.05
CA PHE A 100 13.49 -14.40 8.49
C PHE A 100 13.78 -15.88 8.74
N ASN A 101 14.40 -16.57 7.78
CA ASN A 101 14.73 -17.99 7.89
C ASN A 101 15.73 -18.22 9.03
N THR A 102 16.79 -17.41 9.14
CA THR A 102 17.78 -17.51 10.22
C THR A 102 17.14 -17.43 11.60
N LYS A 103 16.08 -16.62 11.76
CA LYS A 103 15.39 -16.44 13.05
C LYS A 103 14.33 -17.49 13.34
N ASN A 104 13.62 -17.98 12.31
CA ASN A 104 12.39 -18.75 12.49
C ASN A 104 12.50 -20.20 12.05
N ASP A 105 13.44 -20.53 11.15
CA ASP A 105 13.63 -21.90 10.71
C ASP A 105 14.31 -22.70 11.81
N LYS A 106 13.83 -23.93 11.97
CA LYS A 106 14.46 -24.92 12.84
C LYS A 106 15.21 -25.90 11.96
N GLU A 107 16.53 -25.95 12.09
CA GLU A 107 17.34 -26.97 11.44
C GLU A 107 16.92 -28.35 11.99
N ILE A 108 16.56 -29.26 11.08
CA ILE A 108 16.12 -30.63 11.42
C ILE A 108 17.15 -31.67 10.95
N GLY A 109 18.32 -31.24 10.49
CA GLY A 109 19.38 -32.10 10.01
C GLY A 109 20.23 -31.43 8.93
N TYR A 110 21.38 -32.03 8.62
CA TYR A 110 22.30 -31.54 7.60
C TYR A 110 22.65 -32.64 6.58
N SER A 111 22.87 -32.25 5.32
CA SER A 111 23.32 -33.17 4.27
C SER A 111 24.83 -33.33 4.34
N LYS A 112 25.29 -34.58 4.45
CA LYS A 112 26.71 -34.91 4.25
C LYS A 112 26.85 -35.62 2.91
N GLU A 113 27.72 -35.09 2.05
CA GLU A 113 28.09 -35.69 0.76
C GLU A 113 26.92 -35.89 -0.22
N SER A 114 25.91 -35.02 -0.20
CA SER A 114 24.82 -34.97 -1.19
C SER A 114 23.84 -36.17 -1.18
N GLU A 115 24.03 -37.16 -0.31
CA GLU A 115 23.29 -38.42 -0.42
C GLU A 115 22.47 -38.80 0.82
N ARG A 116 22.71 -38.21 2.00
CA ARG A 116 21.94 -38.53 3.22
C ARG A 116 21.70 -37.31 4.10
N ILE A 117 20.44 -37.11 4.48
CA ILE A 117 20.05 -36.20 5.56
C ILE A 117 20.40 -36.90 6.88
N ILE A 118 21.30 -36.31 7.64
CA ILE A 118 21.63 -36.73 9.00
C ILE A 118 20.71 -35.93 9.93
N TRP A 119 19.84 -36.62 10.65
CA TRP A 119 18.87 -36.06 11.59
C TRP A 119 19.53 -35.73 12.94
#